data_AF-A0A256YT87-F1
#
_entry.id   AF-A0A256YT87-F1
#
_cell.length_a   1.000
_cell.length_b   1.000
_cell.length_c   1.000
_cell.angle_alpha   90.00
_cell.angle_beta   90.00
_cell.angle_gamma   90.00
#
_symmetry.space_group_name_H-M   'P 1'
#
loop_
_entity.id
_entity.type
_entity.pdbx_description
1 polymer ?
#
loop_
_entity_poly.entity_id
_entity_poly.type
_entity_poly.pdbx_seq_one_letter_code
_entity_poly.pdbx_strand_id
1 'polypeptide(L)'
;MSVEEENVAKEALWVKYRSGVSPLSIIGALYAIFIFLPAQIYIYLMTGGLAGIPVGWFTLLFFLEISKYMGRRMTKQEATLLSILVGLGWIPINFIYLAWFRQSEIAHYFDITPYVPDWAAPPPESKILELRTLFHPVWVPVYTVYFASWITVSMVNIGLALFAKEMYLEVERLPFPMVQVNSTAIIVLTGEDEAPLRMLGAVSLIGFVWGFVLYGLPFLHQALTGEYVQFIPIPWIDLNRYIETTLPGAFLGIATSLDAYSGGWIVPFPVVAGMFLASIA
;
A
#
# COMPACT_ATOMS: atom_id res chain seq x y z
N MET A 1 44.77 -2.08 -22.69
CA MET A 1 43.70 -1.15 -22.30
C MET A 1 44.33 0.21 -22.11
N SER A 2 43.98 1.16 -22.96
CA SER A 2 44.52 2.52 -22.87
C SER A 2 43.96 3.21 -21.63
N VAL A 3 44.69 4.17 -21.07
CA VAL A 3 44.27 5.00 -19.92
C VAL A 3 42.91 5.68 -20.18
N GLU A 4 42.57 5.86 -21.45
CA GLU A 4 41.31 6.42 -21.92
C GLU A 4 40.13 5.43 -21.78
N GLU A 5 40.33 4.14 -22.05
CA GLU A 5 39.33 3.09 -21.81
C GLU A 5 39.06 2.88 -20.31
N GLU A 6 40.08 3.01 -19.47
CA GLU A 6 39.93 2.91 -18.01
C GLU A 6 39.19 4.11 -17.42
N ASN A 7 39.39 5.31 -17.97
CA ASN A 7 38.67 6.52 -17.56
C ASN A 7 37.21 6.53 -18.06
N VAL A 8 36.93 6.03 -19.27
CA VAL A 8 35.55 5.85 -19.77
C VAL A 8 34.80 4.78 -18.97
N ALA A 9 35.48 3.69 -18.57
CA ALA A 9 34.91 2.68 -17.68
C ALA A 9 34.66 3.23 -16.25
N LYS A 10 35.52 4.12 -15.75
CA LYS A 10 35.33 4.82 -14.46
C LYS A 10 34.26 5.91 -14.52
N GLU A 11 34.08 6.60 -15.64
CA GLU A 11 32.99 7.57 -15.83
C GLU A 11 31.62 6.90 -15.93
N ALA A 12 31.53 5.70 -16.53
CA ALA A 12 30.29 4.93 -16.65
C ALA A 12 29.71 4.45 -15.29
N LEU A 13 30.52 4.45 -14.22
CA LEU A 13 30.11 3.98 -12.89
C LEU A 13 29.44 5.04 -12.01
N TRP A 14 29.44 6.32 -12.41
CA TRP A 14 28.75 7.37 -11.66
C TRP A 14 27.39 7.66 -12.29
N VAL A 15 26.38 6.91 -11.87
CA VAL A 15 24.98 7.27 -12.12
C VAL A 15 24.74 8.65 -11.50
N LYS A 16 24.64 9.70 -12.34
CA LYS A 16 24.29 11.05 -11.87
C LYS A 16 22.85 11.05 -11.36
N TYR A 17 22.70 10.98 -10.03
CA TYR A 17 21.41 11.12 -9.38
C TYR A 17 20.83 12.51 -9.66
N ARG A 18 19.59 12.54 -10.14
CA ARG A 18 18.82 13.77 -10.33
C ARG A 18 17.82 13.93 -9.20
N SER A 19 17.53 15.17 -8.82
CA SER A 19 16.48 15.45 -7.85
C SER A 19 15.11 15.13 -8.44
N GLY A 20 14.24 14.47 -7.66
CA GLY A 20 12.81 14.33 -7.97
C GLY A 20 11.97 15.49 -7.44
N VAL A 21 12.59 16.42 -6.70
CA VAL A 21 11.91 17.58 -6.13
C VAL A 21 11.66 18.58 -7.25
N SER A 22 10.39 18.73 -7.62
CA SER A 22 9.93 19.75 -8.54
C SER A 22 8.63 20.36 -8.03
N PRO A 23 8.23 21.54 -8.53
CA PRO A 23 6.93 22.12 -8.21
C PRO A 23 5.77 21.17 -8.49
N LEU A 24 5.87 20.31 -9.51
CA LEU A 24 4.84 19.32 -9.83
C LEU A 24 4.76 18.25 -8.75
N SER A 25 5.89 17.69 -8.32
CA SER A 25 5.94 16.68 -7.28
C SER A 25 5.41 17.21 -5.95
N ILE A 26 5.72 18.48 -5.62
CA ILE A 26 5.22 19.13 -4.40
C ILE A 26 3.71 19.35 -4.49
N ILE A 27 3.21 19.92 -5.59
CA ILE A 27 1.77 20.14 -5.78
C ILE A 27 1.02 18.80 -5.78
N GLY A 28 1.57 17.76 -6.40
CA GLY A 28 0.96 16.42 -6.40
C GLY A 28 0.91 15.80 -5.01
N ALA A 29 1.97 15.95 -4.20
CA ALA A 29 1.94 15.51 -2.81
C ALA A 29 0.88 16.28 -1.99
N LEU A 30 0.78 17.60 -2.16
CA LEU A 30 -0.25 18.41 -1.50
C LEU A 30 -1.66 18.01 -1.95
N TYR A 31 -1.87 17.76 -3.24
CA TYR A 31 -3.14 17.28 -3.78
C TYR A 31 -3.54 15.94 -3.14
N ALA A 32 -2.61 15.00 -3.00
CA ALA A 32 -2.88 13.74 -2.32
C ALA A 32 -3.28 13.94 -0.86
N ILE A 33 -2.61 14.84 -0.14
CA ILE A 33 -2.91 15.14 1.26
C ILE A 33 -4.30 15.77 1.40
N PHE A 34 -4.66 16.76 0.58
CA PHE A 34 -5.91 17.49 0.77
C PHE A 34 -7.15 16.79 0.19
N ILE A 35 -6.99 16.05 -0.90
CA ILE A 35 -8.13 15.43 -1.60
C ILE A 35 -8.31 13.96 -1.19
N PHE A 36 -7.23 13.18 -1.24
CA PHE A 36 -7.34 11.74 -1.03
C PHE A 36 -7.26 11.33 0.43
N LEU A 37 -6.51 12.04 1.27
CA LEU A 37 -6.39 11.68 2.69
C LEU A 37 -7.75 11.67 3.42
N PRO A 38 -8.64 12.68 3.28
CA PRO A 38 -9.95 12.64 3.94
C PRO A 38 -10.83 11.49 3.45
N ALA A 39 -10.84 11.24 2.13
CA ALA A 39 -11.57 10.13 1.54
C ALA A 39 -11.02 8.77 2.03
N GLN A 40 -9.69 8.65 2.14
CA GLN A 40 -9.03 7.47 2.66
C GLN A 40 -9.35 7.25 4.14
N ILE A 41 -9.33 8.29 4.98
CA ILE A 41 -9.75 8.20 6.39
C ILE A 41 -11.17 7.65 6.47
N TYR A 42 -12.11 8.21 5.70
CA TYR A 42 -13.50 7.78 5.72
C TYR A 42 -13.64 6.29 5.36
N ILE A 43 -13.09 5.86 4.22
CA ILE A 43 -13.18 4.46 3.77
C ILE A 43 -12.48 3.53 4.76
N TYR A 44 -11.32 3.93 5.27
CA TYR A 44 -10.54 3.12 6.20
C TYR A 44 -11.30 2.90 7.52
N LEU A 45 -11.92 3.94 8.08
CA LEU A 45 -12.76 3.81 9.27
C LEU A 45 -14.04 3.00 8.99
N MET A 46 -14.73 3.29 7.88
CA MET A 46 -15.98 2.62 7.50
C MET A 46 -15.80 1.12 7.30
N THR A 47 -14.67 0.71 6.75
CA THR A 47 -14.37 -0.71 6.44
C THR A 47 -13.60 -1.42 7.55
N GLY A 48 -13.42 -0.77 8.71
CA GLY A 48 -12.71 -1.37 9.85
C GLY A 48 -11.22 -1.61 9.58
N GLY A 49 -10.62 -0.90 8.63
CA GLY A 49 -9.21 -1.01 8.25
C GLY A 49 -8.93 -2.02 7.14
N LEU A 50 -9.95 -2.63 6.54
CA LEU A 50 -9.78 -3.64 5.48
C LEU A 50 -9.64 -3.04 4.08
N ALA A 51 -10.16 -1.84 3.85
CA ALA A 51 -10.10 -1.19 2.54
C ALA A 51 -9.31 0.13 2.61
N GLY A 52 -8.53 0.39 1.55
CA GLY A 52 -7.79 1.62 1.37
C GLY A 52 -7.79 2.05 -0.09
N ILE A 53 -7.65 3.36 -0.31
CA ILE A 53 -7.47 3.90 -1.65
C ILE A 53 -5.97 3.79 -1.98
N PRO A 54 -5.57 3.26 -3.15
CA PRO A 54 -4.17 3.29 -3.59
C PRO A 54 -3.79 4.70 -4.06
N VAL A 55 -3.79 5.66 -3.14
CA VAL A 55 -3.64 7.10 -3.39
C VAL A 55 -2.38 7.42 -4.18
N GLY A 56 -1.28 6.71 -3.91
CA GLY A 56 0.01 6.93 -4.57
C GLY A 56 -0.09 6.74 -6.08
N TRP A 57 -0.73 5.65 -6.50
CA TRP A 57 -0.92 5.32 -7.90
C TRP A 57 -1.89 6.28 -8.60
N PHE A 58 -3.02 6.60 -7.97
CA PHE A 58 -3.97 7.55 -8.55
C PHE A 58 -3.37 8.95 -8.72
N THR A 59 -2.67 9.44 -7.70
CA THR A 59 -1.99 10.74 -7.74
C THR A 59 -0.92 10.73 -8.82
N LEU A 60 -0.11 9.67 -8.90
CA LEU A 60 0.92 9.53 -9.93
C LEU A 60 0.32 9.60 -11.33
N LEU A 61 -0.70 8.80 -11.63
CA LEU A 61 -1.34 8.77 -12.95
C LEU A 61 -1.97 10.11 -13.33
N PHE A 62 -2.64 10.76 -12.38
CA PHE A 62 -3.26 12.05 -12.60
C PHE A 62 -2.22 13.15 -12.91
N PHE A 63 -1.16 13.23 -12.11
CA PHE A 63 -0.09 14.23 -12.31
C PHE A 63 0.77 13.92 -13.53
N LEU A 64 0.89 12.65 -13.91
CA LEU A 64 1.50 12.24 -15.16
C LEU A 64 0.72 12.79 -16.35
N GLU A 65 -0.61 12.69 -16.34
CA GLU A 65 -1.45 13.20 -17.43
C GLU A 65 -1.48 14.74 -17.47
N ILE A 66 -1.54 15.39 -16.30
CA ILE A 66 -1.36 16.85 -16.20
C ILE A 66 -0.01 17.28 -16.79
N SER A 67 1.06 16.53 -16.50
CA SER A 67 2.39 16.88 -17.02
C SER A 67 2.40 16.92 -18.55
N LYS A 68 1.80 15.91 -19.20
CA LYS A 68 1.68 15.84 -20.67
C LYS A 68 0.87 17.02 -21.20
N TYR A 69 -0.25 17.37 -20.56
CA TYR A 69 -1.06 18.51 -20.94
C TYR A 69 -0.30 19.85 -20.82
N MET A 70 0.57 19.98 -19.82
CA MET A 70 1.48 21.13 -19.67
C MET A 70 2.64 21.15 -20.68
N GLY A 71 2.69 20.20 -21.63
CA GLY A 71 3.76 20.11 -22.63
C GLY A 71 5.10 19.60 -22.08
N ARG A 72 5.11 19.01 -20.88
CA ARG A 72 6.31 18.43 -20.26
C ARG A 72 6.13 16.95 -20.00
N ARG A 73 7.22 16.20 -19.91
CA ARG A 73 7.19 14.81 -19.44
C ARG A 73 7.62 14.76 -17.99
N MET A 74 6.85 14.07 -17.16
CA MET A 74 7.24 13.79 -15.78
C MET A 74 8.42 12.81 -15.77
N THR A 75 9.45 13.15 -15.01
CA THR A 75 10.66 12.33 -14.89
C THR A 75 10.44 11.15 -13.93
N LYS A 76 11.24 10.09 -14.10
CA LYS A 76 11.26 8.92 -13.21
C LYS A 76 11.47 9.31 -11.74
N GLN A 77 12.27 10.34 -11.48
CA GLN A 77 12.59 10.82 -10.14
C GLN A 77 11.40 11.53 -9.49
N GLU A 78 10.68 12.38 -10.24
CA GLU A 78 9.45 13.04 -9.77
C GLU A 78 8.35 12.00 -9.47
N ALA A 79 8.17 11.04 -10.38
CA ALA A 79 7.24 9.92 -10.22
C ALA A 79 7.52 9.08 -8.95
N THR A 80 8.80 8.77 -8.73
CA THR A 80 9.26 8.03 -7.54
C THR A 80 9.00 8.84 -6.27
N LEU A 81 9.33 10.14 -6.27
CA LEU A 81 9.11 11.00 -5.11
C LEU A 81 7.63 11.10 -4.76
N LEU A 82 6.75 11.31 -5.75
CA LEU A 82 5.30 11.34 -5.53
C LEU A 82 4.79 10.05 -4.91
N SER A 83 5.25 8.90 -5.41
CA SER A 83 4.84 7.58 -4.91
C SER A 83 5.23 7.39 -3.44
N ILE A 84 6.40 7.88 -3.03
CA ILE A 84 6.89 7.78 -1.64
C ILE A 84 6.16 8.77 -0.73
N LEU A 85 6.02 10.04 -1.14
CA LEU A 85 5.46 11.10 -0.29
C LEU A 85 4.01 10.81 0.11
N VAL A 86 3.23 10.23 -0.81
CA VAL A 86 1.84 9.84 -0.54
C VAL A 86 1.77 8.80 0.58
N GLY A 87 2.74 7.90 0.67
CA GLY A 87 2.81 6.86 1.71
C GLY A 87 2.90 7.43 3.13
N LEU A 88 3.41 8.66 3.30
CA LEU A 88 3.48 9.31 4.62
C LEU A 88 2.10 9.65 5.20
N GLY A 89 1.07 9.76 4.35
CA GLY A 89 -0.31 9.99 4.77
C GLY A 89 -0.87 8.89 5.67
N TRP A 90 -0.29 7.68 5.62
CA TRP A 90 -0.74 6.56 6.46
C TRP A 90 -0.51 6.76 7.97
N ILE A 91 0.51 7.55 8.35
CA ILE A 91 0.85 7.78 9.75
C ILE A 91 -0.30 8.42 10.53
N PRO A 92 -0.84 9.59 10.13
CA PRO A 92 -1.97 10.20 10.85
C PRO A 92 -3.24 9.36 10.77
N ILE A 93 -3.48 8.64 9.66
CA ILE A 93 -4.64 7.74 9.51
C ILE A 93 -4.61 6.66 10.58
N ASN A 94 -3.45 6.05 10.82
CA ASN A 94 -3.30 5.01 11.84
C ASN A 94 -3.66 5.51 13.24
N PHE A 95 -3.21 6.70 13.64
CA PHE A 95 -3.55 7.26 14.95
C PHE A 95 -5.04 7.54 15.10
N ILE A 96 -5.66 8.12 14.05
CA ILE A 96 -7.11 8.37 14.04
C ILE A 96 -7.88 7.06 14.17
N TYR A 97 -7.45 6.03 13.43
CA TYR A 97 -8.06 4.69 13.49
C TYR A 97 -7.96 4.09 14.89
N LEU A 98 -6.79 4.14 15.53
CA LEU A 98 -6.61 3.59 16.88
C LEU A 98 -7.51 4.28 17.92
N ALA A 99 -7.62 5.61 17.85
CA ALA A 99 -8.52 6.36 18.72
C ALA A 99 -10.00 6.04 18.44
N TRP A 100 -10.37 5.93 17.16
CA TRP A 100 -11.72 5.52 16.76
C TRP A 100 -12.04 4.09 17.21
N PHE A 101 -11.14 3.13 17.00
CA PHE A 101 -11.36 1.73 17.31
C PHE A 101 -11.64 1.53 18.80
N ARG A 102 -10.85 2.14 19.70
CA ARG A 102 -11.08 2.05 21.16
C ARG A 102 -12.46 2.56 21.59
N GLN A 103 -13.00 3.56 20.88
CA GLN A 103 -14.29 4.22 21.17
C GLN A 103 -15.44 3.72 20.30
N SER A 104 -15.17 2.77 19.40
CA SER A 104 -16.15 2.29 18.43
C SER A 104 -17.23 1.45 19.11
N GLU A 105 -18.45 1.48 18.58
CA GLU A 105 -19.55 0.64 19.07
C GLU A 105 -19.19 -0.85 19.01
N ILE A 106 -18.33 -1.25 18.06
CA ILE A 106 -17.90 -2.64 17.94
C ILE A 106 -16.95 -3.06 19.06
N ALA A 107 -16.00 -2.19 19.46
CA ALA A 107 -15.14 -2.47 20.61
C ALA A 107 -15.93 -2.52 21.92
N HIS A 108 -16.97 -1.69 22.04
CA HIS A 108 -17.91 -1.75 23.17
C HIS A 108 -18.77 -3.02 23.14
N TYR A 109 -19.23 -3.46 21.97
CA TYR A 109 -20.02 -4.68 21.82
C TYR A 109 -19.24 -5.94 22.24
N PHE A 110 -17.95 -5.98 21.92
CA PHE A 110 -17.06 -7.08 22.30
C PHE A 110 -16.40 -6.91 23.68
N ASP A 111 -16.75 -5.86 24.44
CA ASP A 111 -16.17 -5.52 25.75
C ASP A 111 -14.63 -5.42 25.75
N ILE A 112 -14.05 -4.94 24.64
CA ILE A 112 -12.59 -4.82 24.46
C ILE A 112 -12.08 -3.49 25.01
N THR A 113 -12.92 -2.45 25.01
CA THR A 113 -12.54 -1.07 25.35
C THR A 113 -11.74 -0.91 26.65
N PRO A 114 -12.09 -1.58 27.78
CA PRO A 114 -11.34 -1.46 29.03
C PRO A 114 -9.94 -2.08 28.99
N TYR A 115 -9.73 -3.07 28.11
CA TYR A 115 -8.47 -3.80 27.99
C TYR A 115 -7.47 -3.11 27.06
N VAL A 116 -7.89 -2.08 26.31
CA VAL A 116 -6.99 -1.29 25.46
C VAL A 116 -6.18 -0.35 26.34
N PRO A 117 -4.85 -0.52 26.41
CA PRO A 117 -4.01 0.31 27.25
C PRO A 117 -3.81 1.71 26.67
N ASP A 118 -3.51 2.69 27.53
CA ASP A 118 -3.37 4.10 27.13
C ASP A 118 -2.16 4.36 26.21
N TRP A 119 -1.19 3.46 26.16
CA TRP A 119 -0.09 3.52 25.20
C TRP A 119 -0.47 3.00 23.80
N ALA A 120 -1.57 2.26 23.65
CA ALA A 120 -2.03 1.77 22.35
C ALA A 120 -2.98 2.76 21.68
N ALA A 121 -3.90 3.35 22.45
CA ALA A 121 -4.84 4.35 21.97
C ALA A 121 -5.22 5.29 23.12
N PRO A 122 -5.54 6.57 22.86
CA PRO A 122 -5.90 7.51 23.91
C PRO A 122 -7.23 7.15 24.60
N PRO A 123 -7.35 7.40 25.92
CA PRO A 123 -8.57 7.12 26.70
C PRO A 123 -9.81 7.86 26.16
N PRO A 124 -11.01 7.23 26.17
CA PRO A 124 -12.26 7.86 25.75
C PRO A 124 -12.58 9.16 26.50
N GLU A 125 -12.18 9.25 27.78
CA GLU A 125 -12.41 10.42 28.65
C GLU A 125 -11.72 11.67 28.13
N SER A 126 -10.65 11.51 27.33
CA SER A 126 -9.90 12.63 26.74
C SER A 126 -10.64 13.32 25.58
N LYS A 127 -11.74 12.73 25.08
CA LYS A 127 -12.58 13.28 23.99
C LYS A 127 -11.79 13.74 22.77
N ILE A 128 -10.69 13.04 22.46
CA ILE A 128 -9.74 13.48 21.44
C ILE A 128 -10.34 13.57 20.03
N LEU A 129 -11.34 12.71 19.75
CA LEU A 129 -12.08 12.72 18.48
C LEU A 129 -13.00 13.94 18.36
N GLU A 130 -13.52 14.46 19.47
CA GLU A 130 -14.29 15.72 19.51
C GLU A 130 -13.36 16.92 19.30
N LEU A 131 -12.18 16.90 19.93
CA LEU A 131 -11.17 17.97 19.81
C LEU A 131 -10.49 18.02 18.44
N ARG A 132 -10.55 16.93 17.65
CA ARG A 132 -9.97 16.80 16.30
C ARG A 132 -8.51 17.24 16.22
N THR A 133 -7.72 16.90 17.24
CA THR A 133 -6.31 17.28 17.34
C THR A 133 -5.40 16.08 17.60
N LEU A 134 -4.29 16.03 16.89
CA LEU A 134 -3.17 15.13 17.16
C LEU A 134 -2.13 15.76 18.10
N PHE A 135 -2.29 17.05 18.43
CA PHE A 135 -1.37 17.82 19.26
C PHE A 135 -1.89 17.96 20.68
N HIS A 136 -2.20 16.83 21.33
CA HIS A 136 -2.63 16.79 22.73
C HIS A 136 -1.68 15.92 23.56
N PRO A 137 -1.35 16.30 24.82
CA PRO A 137 -0.42 15.53 25.66
C PRO A 137 -0.82 14.07 25.90
N VAL A 138 -2.12 13.75 25.78
CA VAL A 138 -2.63 12.37 25.90
C VAL A 138 -2.01 11.41 24.87
N TRP A 139 -1.52 11.94 23.74
CA TRP A 139 -0.86 11.13 22.72
C TRP A 139 0.58 10.76 23.07
N VAL A 140 1.20 11.37 24.08
CA VAL A 140 2.62 11.14 24.40
C VAL A 140 2.94 9.66 24.63
N PRO A 141 2.17 8.89 25.41
CA PRO A 141 2.40 7.45 25.56
C PRO A 141 2.31 6.70 24.23
N VAL A 142 1.29 7.02 23.41
CA VAL A 142 1.05 6.40 22.10
C VAL A 142 2.19 6.68 21.14
N TYR A 143 2.62 7.94 21.03
CA TYR A 143 3.75 8.33 20.21
C TYR A 143 5.05 7.69 20.68
N THR A 144 5.29 7.63 21.98
CA THR A 144 6.51 7.02 22.53
C THR A 144 6.62 5.55 22.13
N VAL A 145 5.56 4.76 22.32
CA VAL A 145 5.57 3.34 21.95
C VAL A 145 5.60 3.17 20.44
N TYR A 146 4.84 3.97 19.68
CA TYR A 146 4.84 3.92 18.23
C TYR A 146 6.23 4.21 17.64
N PHE A 147 6.89 5.29 18.06
CA PHE A 147 8.22 5.65 17.57
C PHE A 147 9.29 4.64 18.03
N ALA A 148 9.24 4.14 19.26
CA ALA A 148 10.14 3.09 19.72
C ALA A 148 9.99 1.79 18.91
N SER A 149 8.74 1.41 18.61
CA SER A 149 8.42 0.27 17.76
C SER A 149 8.90 0.51 16.33
N TRP A 150 8.67 1.71 15.78
CA TRP A 150 9.09 2.07 14.43
C TRP A 150 10.62 2.03 14.27
N ILE A 151 11.39 2.51 15.25
CA ILE A 151 12.85 2.41 15.25
C ILE A 151 13.27 0.93 15.25
N THR A 152 12.71 0.13 16.17
CA THR A 152 13.05 -1.29 16.31
C THR A 152 12.74 -2.06 15.01
N VAL A 153 11.54 -1.87 14.46
CA VAL A 153 11.11 -2.48 13.20
C VAL A 153 11.96 -2.00 12.04
N SER A 154 12.35 -0.73 12.01
CA SER A 154 13.24 -0.19 10.97
C SER A 154 14.63 -0.83 11.03
N MET A 155 15.18 -1.03 12.22
CA MET A 155 16.47 -1.73 12.40
C MET A 155 16.39 -3.17 11.90
N VAL A 156 15.32 -3.90 12.26
CA VAL A 156 15.08 -5.27 11.78
C VAL A 156 14.92 -5.29 10.27
N ASN A 157 14.12 -4.38 9.70
CA ASN A 157 13.90 -4.28 8.26
C ASN A 157 15.18 -3.99 7.49
N ILE A 158 16.03 -3.08 7.98
CA ILE A 158 17.34 -2.79 7.36
C ILE A 158 18.22 -4.03 7.44
N GLY A 159 18.28 -4.72 8.59
CA GLY A 159 19.04 -5.95 8.75
C GLY A 159 18.60 -7.05 7.79
N LEU A 160 17.29 -7.31 7.71
CA LEU A 160 16.71 -8.27 6.77
C LEU A 160 16.90 -7.85 5.31
N ALA A 161 16.83 -6.56 5.00
CA ALA A 161 17.08 -6.06 3.65
C ALA A 161 18.54 -6.26 3.23
N LEU A 162 19.50 -6.03 4.13
CA LEU A 162 20.92 -6.30 3.89
C LEU A 162 21.18 -7.80 3.73
N PHE A 163 20.56 -8.63 4.56
CA PHE A 163 20.64 -10.09 4.44
C PHE A 163 20.07 -10.58 3.10
N ALA A 164 18.87 -10.12 2.74
CA ALA A 164 18.26 -10.44 1.45
C ALA A 164 19.12 -9.92 0.29
N LYS A 165 19.76 -8.76 0.43
CA LYS A 165 20.65 -8.20 -0.58
C LYS A 165 21.85 -9.13 -0.81
N GLU A 166 22.47 -9.61 0.26
CA GLU A 166 23.58 -10.56 0.17
C GLU A 166 23.16 -11.87 -0.53
N MET A 167 22.05 -12.47 -0.06
CA MET A 167 21.54 -13.73 -0.60
C MET A 167 21.16 -13.61 -2.08
N TYR A 168 20.33 -12.62 -2.42
CA TYR A 168 19.80 -12.49 -3.78
C TYR A 168 20.82 -11.88 -4.74
N LEU A 169 21.49 -10.77 -4.39
CA LEU A 169 22.36 -10.08 -5.35
C LEU A 169 23.76 -10.65 -5.42
N GLU A 170 24.36 -11.05 -4.29
CA GLU A 170 25.77 -11.45 -4.24
C GLU A 170 25.94 -12.96 -4.44
N VAL A 171 25.16 -13.77 -3.72
CA VAL A 171 25.23 -15.24 -3.78
C VAL A 171 24.50 -15.79 -5.01
N GLU A 172 23.20 -15.54 -5.13
CA GLU A 172 22.37 -16.12 -6.20
C GLU A 172 22.38 -15.30 -7.50
N ARG A 173 22.80 -14.03 -7.43
CA ARG A 173 22.80 -13.06 -8.55
C ARG A 173 21.42 -12.92 -9.22
N LEU A 174 20.36 -13.00 -8.41
CA LEU A 174 18.98 -12.78 -8.80
C LEU A 174 18.55 -11.35 -8.50
N PRO A 175 17.72 -10.74 -9.37
CA PRO A 175 17.13 -9.44 -9.07
C PRO A 175 16.15 -9.52 -7.90
N PHE A 176 16.01 -8.43 -7.15
CA PHE A 176 14.99 -8.31 -6.11
C PHE A 176 13.57 -8.33 -6.70
N PRO A 177 12.73 -9.33 -6.38
CA PRO A 177 11.49 -9.57 -7.12
C PRO A 177 10.47 -8.43 -6.98
N MET A 178 10.21 -7.96 -5.76
CA MET A 178 9.14 -6.99 -5.51
C MET A 178 9.52 -5.54 -5.87
N VAL A 179 10.81 -5.19 -5.80
CA VAL A 179 11.29 -3.84 -6.16
C VAL A 179 11.20 -3.62 -7.67
N GLN A 180 11.36 -4.69 -8.46
CA GLN A 180 11.25 -4.62 -9.91
C GLN A 180 9.85 -4.23 -10.38
N VAL A 181 8.79 -4.66 -9.69
CA VAL A 181 7.41 -4.35 -10.07
C VAL A 181 7.15 -2.84 -10.01
N ASN A 182 7.43 -2.23 -8.86
CA ASN A 182 7.21 -0.80 -8.64
C ASN A 182 8.10 0.06 -9.55
N SER A 183 9.37 -0.31 -9.70
CA SER A 183 10.31 0.44 -10.54
C SER A 183 9.98 0.32 -12.04
N THR A 184 9.62 -0.88 -12.51
CA THR A 184 9.19 -1.09 -13.90
C THR A 184 7.92 -0.34 -14.21
N ALA A 185 6.92 -0.35 -13.31
CA ALA A 185 5.70 0.42 -13.49
C ALA A 185 5.98 1.93 -13.61
N ILE A 186 6.83 2.50 -12.75
CA ILE A 186 7.24 3.91 -12.85
C ILE A 186 7.98 4.17 -14.18
N ILE A 187 8.89 3.28 -14.58
CA ILE A 187 9.65 3.41 -15.83
C ILE A 187 8.73 3.34 -17.05
N VAL A 188 7.76 2.42 -17.07
CA VAL A 188 6.80 2.26 -18.17
C VAL A 188 5.88 3.48 -18.25
N LEU A 189 5.39 3.96 -17.11
CA LEU A 189 4.51 5.14 -17.07
C LEU A 189 5.23 6.41 -17.53
N THR A 190 6.48 6.60 -17.12
CA THR A 190 7.31 7.76 -17.50
C THR A 190 8.09 7.57 -18.80
N GLY A 191 8.02 6.38 -19.39
CA GLY A 191 8.77 5.97 -20.58
C GLY A 191 8.13 6.42 -21.88
N GLU A 192 8.83 6.16 -22.98
CA GLU A 192 8.37 6.50 -24.33
C GLU A 192 7.74 5.30 -25.06
N ASP A 193 8.01 4.08 -24.60
CA ASP A 193 7.57 2.86 -25.26
C ASP A 193 6.06 2.62 -25.08
N GLU A 194 5.32 2.61 -26.19
CA GLU A 194 3.88 2.40 -26.17
C GLU A 194 3.46 0.96 -25.89
N ALA A 195 4.27 -0.03 -26.27
CA ALA A 195 3.87 -1.44 -26.15
C ALA A 195 3.70 -1.91 -24.69
N PRO A 196 4.66 -1.65 -23.77
CA PRO A 196 4.48 -1.93 -22.35
C PRO A 196 3.32 -1.16 -21.74
N LEU A 197 3.09 0.08 -22.19
CA LEU A 197 1.98 0.92 -21.72
C LEU A 197 0.61 0.36 -22.14
N ARG A 198 0.48 -0.15 -23.37
CA ARG A 198 -0.76 -0.79 -23.86
C ARG A 198 -1.10 -2.06 -23.06
N MET A 199 -0.10 -2.88 -22.75
CA MET A 199 -0.29 -4.08 -21.91
C MET A 199 -0.72 -3.69 -20.49
N LEU A 200 -0.04 -2.71 -19.88
CA LEU A 200 -0.44 -2.17 -18.58
C LEU A 200 -1.88 -1.64 -18.61
N GLY A 201 -2.26 -0.90 -19.65
CA GLY A 201 -3.61 -0.38 -19.84
C GLY A 201 -4.66 -1.50 -19.96
N ALA A 202 -4.40 -2.55 -20.74
CA ALA A 202 -5.32 -3.67 -20.91
C ALA A 202 -5.54 -4.44 -19.59
N VAL A 203 -4.46 -4.75 -18.86
CA VAL A 203 -4.56 -5.44 -17.56
C VAL A 203 -5.22 -4.54 -16.51
N SER A 204 -4.91 -3.24 -16.52
CA SER A 204 -5.55 -2.26 -15.63
C SER A 204 -7.05 -2.15 -15.90
N LEU A 205 -7.49 -2.24 -17.15
CA LEU A 205 -8.91 -2.25 -17.49
C LEU A 205 -9.62 -3.50 -16.95
N ILE A 206 -9.01 -4.68 -17.08
CA ILE A 206 -9.55 -5.92 -16.52
C ILE A 206 -9.67 -5.80 -14.99
N GLY A 207 -8.60 -5.33 -14.33
CA GLY A 207 -8.61 -5.09 -12.89
C GLY A 207 -9.65 -4.07 -12.45
N PHE A 208 -9.81 -2.99 -13.22
CA PHE A 208 -10.84 -1.97 -12.98
C PHE A 208 -12.25 -2.53 -13.12
N VAL A 209 -12.54 -3.28 -14.19
CA VAL A 209 -13.87 -3.89 -14.40
C VAL A 209 -14.18 -4.88 -13.27
N TRP A 210 -13.23 -5.72 -12.89
CA TRP A 210 -13.42 -6.67 -11.79
C TRP A 210 -13.63 -5.95 -10.45
N GLY A 211 -12.78 -4.97 -10.13
CA GLY A 211 -12.91 -4.16 -8.92
C GLY A 211 -14.21 -3.36 -8.89
N PHE A 212 -14.66 -2.87 -10.04
CA PHE A 212 -15.96 -2.21 -10.18
C PHE A 212 -17.10 -3.19 -9.91
N VAL A 213 -17.08 -4.41 -10.46
CA VAL A 213 -18.12 -5.41 -10.18
C VAL A 213 -18.14 -5.82 -8.71
N LEU A 214 -16.98 -6.02 -8.09
CA LEU A 214 -16.87 -6.43 -6.68
C LEU A 214 -17.28 -5.34 -5.70
N TYR A 215 -16.75 -4.13 -5.88
CA TYR A 215 -16.88 -3.04 -4.91
C TYR A 215 -17.77 -1.92 -5.42
N GLY A 216 -17.55 -1.45 -6.66
CA GLY A 216 -18.26 -0.30 -7.22
C GLY A 216 -19.76 -0.53 -7.46
N LEU A 217 -20.13 -1.70 -7.97
CA LEU A 217 -21.49 -2.04 -8.38
C LEU A 217 -22.44 -2.19 -7.18
N PRO A 218 -22.08 -2.86 -6.07
CA PRO A 218 -22.88 -2.83 -4.84
C PRO A 218 -23.13 -1.41 -4.32
N PHE A 219 -22.11 -0.54 -4.32
CA PHE A 219 -22.26 0.85 -3.86
C PHE A 219 -23.12 1.68 -4.80
N LEU A 220 -22.96 1.51 -6.12
CA LEU A 220 -23.81 2.19 -7.11
C LEU A 220 -25.26 1.73 -6.98
N HIS A 221 -25.48 0.42 -6.81
CA HIS A 221 -26.81 -0.13 -6.56
C HIS A 221 -27.43 0.45 -5.30
N GLN A 222 -26.68 0.49 -4.19
CA GLN A 222 -27.12 1.07 -2.93
C GLN A 222 -27.46 2.56 -3.09
N ALA A 223 -26.64 3.33 -3.82
CA ALA A 223 -26.89 4.75 -4.04
C ALA A 223 -28.15 5.02 -4.88
N LEU A 224 -28.50 4.12 -5.80
CA LEU A 224 -29.66 4.27 -6.69
C LEU A 224 -30.96 3.70 -6.10
N THR A 225 -30.89 2.59 -5.37
CA THR A 225 -32.06 1.84 -4.89
C THR A 225 -32.31 1.99 -3.38
N GLY A 226 -31.32 2.46 -2.64
CA GLY A 226 -31.34 2.47 -1.16
C GLY A 226 -31.02 1.12 -0.53
N GLU A 227 -30.93 0.04 -1.31
CA GLU A 227 -30.65 -1.31 -0.83
C GLU A 227 -29.23 -1.76 -1.18
N TYR A 228 -28.48 -2.20 -0.17
CA TYR A 228 -27.18 -2.80 -0.38
C TYR A 228 -27.34 -4.27 -0.80
N VAL A 229 -26.90 -4.58 -2.02
CA VAL A 229 -26.88 -5.95 -2.54
C VAL A 229 -25.45 -6.35 -2.84
N GLN A 230 -25.02 -7.42 -2.18
CA GLN A 230 -23.72 -8.01 -2.39
C GLN A 230 -23.82 -9.14 -3.42
N PHE A 231 -23.33 -8.89 -4.64
CA PHE A 231 -23.36 -9.89 -5.73
C PHE A 231 -22.35 -11.02 -5.53
N ILE A 232 -21.16 -10.68 -5.01
CA ILE A 232 -20.04 -11.59 -4.81
C ILE A 232 -19.54 -11.44 -3.36
N PRO A 233 -19.29 -12.53 -2.63
CA PRO A 233 -18.69 -12.47 -1.31
C PRO A 233 -17.36 -11.70 -1.31
N ILE A 234 -17.23 -10.73 -0.40
CA ILE A 234 -16.01 -9.96 -0.14
C ILE A 234 -15.70 -10.08 1.36
N PRO A 235 -14.43 -10.16 1.76
CA PRO A 235 -13.21 -10.21 0.93
C PRO A 235 -12.90 -11.58 0.29
N TRP A 236 -13.53 -12.66 0.75
CA TRP A 236 -13.35 -14.01 0.22
C TRP A 236 -14.67 -14.79 0.24
N ILE A 237 -14.73 -15.84 -0.56
CA ILE A 237 -15.75 -16.88 -0.44
C ILE A 237 -15.38 -17.73 0.77
N ASP A 238 -16.21 -17.69 1.81
CA ASP A 238 -16.04 -18.48 3.03
C ASP A 238 -16.35 -19.96 2.76
N LEU A 239 -15.36 -20.83 2.96
CA LEU A 239 -15.46 -22.28 2.83
C LEU A 239 -15.35 -23.01 4.18
N ASN A 240 -15.33 -22.29 5.30
CA ASN A 240 -15.16 -22.87 6.63
C ASN A 240 -16.22 -23.92 6.94
N ARG A 241 -17.49 -23.66 6.56
CA ARG A 241 -18.61 -24.60 6.75
C ARG A 241 -18.38 -25.98 6.11
N TYR A 242 -17.56 -26.05 5.06
CA TYR A 242 -17.28 -27.31 4.37
C TYR A 242 -16.12 -28.07 5.00
N ILE A 243 -15.24 -27.40 5.75
CA ILE A 243 -13.98 -27.96 6.24
C ILE A 243 -13.98 -28.13 7.77
N GLU A 244 -14.76 -27.36 8.50
CA GLU A 244 -14.84 -27.44 9.97
C GLU A 244 -15.15 -28.85 10.48
N THR A 245 -15.85 -29.66 9.68
CA THR A 245 -16.17 -31.06 10.01
C THR A 245 -14.98 -32.01 9.84
N THR A 246 -14.08 -31.74 8.89
CA THR A 246 -12.95 -32.60 8.55
C THR A 246 -11.65 -32.16 9.24
N LEU A 247 -11.47 -30.85 9.40
CA LEU A 247 -10.30 -30.22 10.00
C LEU A 247 -10.75 -29.14 11.00
N PRO A 248 -11.07 -29.54 12.25
CA PRO A 248 -11.48 -28.59 13.29
C PRO A 248 -10.39 -27.54 13.52
N GLY A 249 -10.75 -26.25 13.39
CA GLY A 249 -9.83 -25.12 13.55
C GLY A 249 -9.10 -24.70 12.27
N ALA A 250 -9.30 -25.37 11.14
CA ALA A 250 -8.81 -24.89 9.85
C ALA A 250 -9.73 -23.80 9.29
N PHE A 251 -9.12 -22.73 8.75
CA PHE A 251 -9.84 -21.67 8.03
C PHE A 251 -9.49 -21.74 6.55
N LEU A 252 -10.51 -21.81 5.68
CA LEU A 252 -10.34 -21.75 4.24
C LEU A 252 -11.27 -20.73 3.62
N GLY A 253 -10.68 -19.82 2.83
CA GLY A 253 -11.42 -18.90 1.98
C GLY A 253 -10.74 -18.74 0.64
N ILE A 254 -11.53 -18.51 -0.40
CA ILE A 254 -11.02 -18.13 -1.73
C ILE A 254 -11.14 -16.62 -1.86
N ALA A 255 -10.00 -15.92 -1.89
CA ALA A 255 -9.97 -14.48 -2.09
C ALA A 255 -10.70 -14.10 -3.39
N THR A 256 -11.64 -13.16 -3.33
CA THR A 256 -12.35 -12.73 -4.55
C THR A 256 -11.61 -11.59 -5.24
N SER A 257 -10.69 -10.93 -4.55
CA SER A 257 -9.91 -9.81 -5.05
C SER A 257 -8.69 -10.26 -5.88
N LEU A 258 -8.41 -9.58 -6.99
CA LEU A 258 -7.34 -9.96 -7.92
C LEU A 258 -5.93 -9.67 -7.38
N ASP A 259 -5.81 -8.75 -6.42
CA ASP A 259 -4.54 -8.39 -5.78
C ASP A 259 -3.90 -9.59 -5.07
N ALA A 260 -4.71 -10.44 -4.43
CA ALA A 260 -4.27 -11.67 -3.77
C ALA A 260 -3.55 -12.63 -4.72
N TYR A 261 -3.91 -12.62 -6.02
CA TYR A 261 -3.32 -13.47 -7.05
C TYR A 261 -2.15 -12.80 -7.78
N SER A 262 -2.16 -11.47 -7.87
CA SER A 262 -1.18 -10.71 -8.66
C SER A 262 0.27 -10.96 -8.23
N GLY A 263 0.52 -11.10 -6.91
CA GLY A 263 1.85 -11.40 -6.38
C GLY A 263 2.41 -12.74 -6.87
N GLY A 264 1.55 -13.73 -7.09
CA GLY A 264 1.94 -15.06 -7.57
C GLY A 264 2.45 -15.08 -9.02
N TRP A 265 2.07 -14.09 -9.84
CA TRP A 265 2.59 -13.97 -11.22
C TRP A 265 3.98 -13.37 -11.30
N ILE A 266 4.38 -12.64 -10.25
CA ILE A 266 5.68 -11.95 -10.17
C ILE A 266 6.73 -12.88 -9.57
N VAL A 267 6.35 -13.66 -8.56
CA VAL A 267 7.28 -14.51 -7.81
C VAL A 267 7.59 -15.77 -8.62
N PRO A 268 8.88 -16.17 -8.76
CA PRO A 268 9.24 -17.38 -9.47
C PRO A 268 8.58 -18.64 -8.89
N PHE A 269 8.16 -19.56 -9.77
CA PHE A 269 7.46 -20.79 -9.39
C PHE A 269 8.16 -21.61 -8.27
N PRO A 270 9.50 -21.79 -8.26
CA PRO A 270 10.15 -22.53 -7.18
C PRO A 270 9.95 -21.90 -5.80
N VAL A 271 9.92 -20.57 -5.73
CA VAL A 271 9.68 -19.82 -4.48
C VAL A 271 8.23 -19.99 -4.04
N VAL A 272 7.27 -19.91 -4.97
CA VAL A 272 5.85 -20.15 -4.68
C VAL A 272 5.63 -21.58 -4.17
N ALA A 273 6.26 -22.58 -4.80
CA ALA A 273 6.19 -23.97 -4.35
C ALA A 273 6.81 -24.15 -2.95
N GLY A 274 7.94 -23.51 -2.67
CA GLY A 274 8.56 -23.51 -1.35
C GLY A 274 7.67 -22.89 -0.27
N MET A 275 7.05 -21.74 -0.55
CA MET A 275 6.09 -21.09 0.35
C MET A 275 4.88 -21.98 0.64
N PHE A 276 4.34 -22.65 -0.39
CA PHE A 276 3.21 -23.57 -0.24
C PHE A 276 3.56 -24.80 0.59
N LEU A 277 4.72 -25.41 0.36
CA LEU A 277 5.19 -26.55 1.16
C LEU A 277 5.42 -26.14 2.62
N ALA A 278 6.02 -24.96 2.84
CA ALA A 278 6.25 -24.43 4.18
C ALA A 278 4.96 -24.04 4.92
N SER A 279 3.89 -23.64 4.20
CA SER A 279 2.61 -23.29 4.83
C SER A 279 1.77 -24.51 5.24
N ILE A 280 2.10 -25.69 4.72
CA ILE A 280 1.41 -26.95 5.05
C ILE A 280 2.17 -27.74 6.12
N ALA A 281 3.47 -27.48 6.30
CA ALA A 281 4.32 -28.08 7.32
C ALA A 281 4.08 -27.47 8.71
#